data_AF-A0AAW7VYV9-F1
#
_entry.id   AF-A0AAW7VYV9-F1
#
_cell.length_a   1.000
_cell.length_b   1.000
_cell.length_c   1.000
_cell.angle_alpha   90.00
_cell.angle_beta   90.00
_cell.angle_gamma   90.00
#
_symmetry.space_group_name_H-M   'P 1'
#
loop_
_entity.id
_entity.type
_entity.pdbx_description
1 polymer ?
#
loop_
_entity_poly.entity_id
_entity_poly.type
_entity_poly.pdbx_seq_one_letter_code
_entity_poly.pdbx_strand_id
1 'polypeptide(L)' 'MAARRLPRGTRLNPVRLGWAIEEERKELIDNLADRAGVSSAVILEAIIDHVRKDIPDGGLPPWMLGNQGVLPLPQAS' A
#
# COMPACT_ATOMS: atom_id res chain seq x y z
N MET A 1 20.06 6.25 12.17
CA MET A 1 20.21 4.78 12.39
C MET A 1 20.15 4.12 11.02
N ALA A 2 21.09 3.23 10.65
CA ALA A 2 21.00 2.54 9.36
C ALA A 2 19.80 1.58 9.38
N ALA A 3 18.84 1.76 8.47
CA ALA A 3 17.68 0.88 8.35
C ALA A 3 18.13 -0.59 8.26
N ARG A 4 17.42 -1.48 8.97
CA ARG A 4 17.74 -2.91 8.97
C ARG A 4 17.48 -3.46 7.58
N ARG A 5 18.55 -3.54 6.77
CA ARG A 5 18.49 -4.12 5.43
C ARG A 5 18.19 -5.60 5.57
N LEU A 6 17.27 -6.09 4.75
CA LEU A 6 17.07 -7.53 4.60
C LEU A 6 18.44 -8.18 4.25
N PRO A 7 18.76 -9.36 4.82
CA PRO A 7 20.01 -10.01 4.51
C PRO A 7 20.13 -10.25 3.01
N ARG A 8 21.33 -10.04 2.46
CA ARG A 8 21.57 -10.19 1.01
C ARG A 8 21.25 -11.63 0.59
N GLY A 9 20.49 -11.81 -0.48
CA GLY A 9 20.10 -13.13 -1.00
C GLY A 9 18.84 -13.75 -0.38
N THR A 10 18.13 -13.05 0.52
CA THR A 10 16.86 -13.57 1.08
C THR A 10 15.64 -13.30 0.21
N ARG A 11 15.75 -12.39 -0.76
CA ARG A 11 14.67 -12.11 -1.71
C ARG A 11 14.68 -13.14 -2.83
N LEU A 12 13.55 -13.82 -3.03
CA LEU A 12 13.39 -14.86 -4.05
C LEU A 12 13.25 -14.27 -5.47
N ASN A 13 12.41 -13.24 -5.64
CA ASN A 13 12.17 -12.60 -6.94
C ASN A 13 11.87 -11.10 -6.80
N PRO A 14 12.88 -10.26 -6.50
CA PRO A 14 12.67 -8.83 -6.32
C PRO A 14 12.38 -8.10 -7.64
N VAL A 15 11.29 -7.33 -7.69
CA VAL A 15 10.93 -6.47 -8.84
C VAL A 15 11.03 -5.00 -8.42
N ARG A 16 11.51 -4.14 -9.33
CA ARG A 16 11.56 -2.68 -9.11
C ARG A 16 10.21 -2.06 -9.43
N LEU A 17 9.79 -1.12 -8.59
CA LEU A 17 8.60 -0.30 -8.82
C LEU A 17 8.96 0.84 -9.77
N GLY A 18 8.19 1.00 -10.85
CA GLY A 18 8.46 1.96 -11.93
C GLY A 18 7.43 3.09 -12.04
N TRP A 19 6.57 3.25 -11.06
CA TRP A 19 5.46 4.21 -11.06
C TRP A 19 5.80 5.48 -10.28
N ALA A 20 5.28 6.61 -10.76
CA ALA A 20 5.33 7.88 -10.05
C ALA A 20 4.16 7.96 -9.05
N ILE A 21 4.41 8.56 -7.89
CA ILE A 21 3.42 8.84 -6.85
C ILE A 21 3.62 10.24 -6.29
N GLU A 22 2.60 10.77 -5.64
CA GLU A 22 2.68 12.04 -4.91
C GLU A 22 3.72 11.98 -3.78
N GLU A 23 4.46 13.07 -3.59
CA GLU A 23 5.54 13.20 -2.62
C GLU A 23 5.05 12.90 -1.20
N GLU A 24 3.94 13.50 -0.78
CA GLU A 24 3.34 13.29 0.54
C GLU A 24 3.08 11.81 0.85
N ARG A 25 2.65 11.04 -0.16
CA ARG A 25 2.38 9.61 -0.01
C ARG A 25 3.67 8.82 0.16
N LYS A 26 4.73 9.21 -0.54
CA LYS A 26 6.06 8.63 -0.37
C LYS A 26 6.62 8.93 1.02
N GLU A 27 6.53 10.18 1.47
CA GLU A 27 7.01 10.60 2.79
C GLU A 27 6.31 9.86 3.93
N LEU A 28 5.00 9.61 3.80
CA LEU A 28 4.26 8.79 4.76
C LEU A 28 4.89 7.39 4.92
N ILE A 29 5.19 6.72 3.79
CA ILE A 29 5.79 5.38 3.81
C ILE A 29 7.19 5.42 4.42
N ASP A 30 8.01 6.41 4.06
CA ASP A 30 9.37 6.57 4.57
C ASP A 30 9.37 6.82 6.09
N ASN A 31 8.49 7.70 6.57
CA ASN A 31 8.35 7.98 8.01
C ASN A 31 7.91 6.74 8.80
N LEU A 32 7.02 5.92 8.25
CA LEU A 32 6.63 4.65 8.88
C LEU A 32 7.80 3.66 8.92
N ALA A 33 8.58 3.59 7.85
CA ALA A 33 9.74 2.71 7.75
C ALA A 33 10.82 3.08 8.77
N ASP A 34 11.08 4.37 8.94
CA ASP A 34 12.03 4.89 9.91
C ASP A 34 11.61 4.56 11.35
N ARG A 35 10.33 4.77 11.68
CA ARG A 35 9.78 4.42 13.01
C ARG A 35 9.84 2.91 13.28
N ALA A 36 9.64 2.09 12.25
CA ALA A 36 9.70 0.64 12.36
C ALA A 36 11.11 0.06 12.23
N GLY A 37 12.12 0.87 11.90
CA GLY A 37 13.50 0.42 11.71
C GLY A 37 13.71 -0.49 10.49
N VAL A 38 12.83 -0.43 9.49
CA VAL A 38 12.86 -1.25 8.27
C VAL A 38 13.00 -0.36 7.02
N SER A 39 13.12 -0.94 5.84
CA SER A 39 13.09 -0.18 4.59
C SER A 39 11.66 0.17 4.14
N SER A 40 11.48 1.26 3.40
CA SER A 40 10.19 1.65 2.79
C SER A 40 9.55 0.55 1.96
N ALA A 41 10.36 -0.28 1.29
CA ALA A 41 9.87 -1.44 0.54
C ALA A 41 9.17 -2.48 1.44
N VAL A 42 9.66 -2.69 2.68
CA VAL A 42 9.05 -3.62 3.65
C VAL A 42 7.71 -3.08 4.14
N ILE A 43 7.62 -1.77 4.39
CA ILE A 43 6.34 -1.14 4.74
C ILE A 43 5.33 -1.28 3.60
N LEU A 44 5.76 -1.02 2.36
CA LEU A 44 4.89 -1.14 1.20
C LEU A 44 4.42 -2.59 0.98
N GLU A 45 5.33 -3.58 1.10
CA GLU A 45 4.99 -5.00 1.06
C GLU A 45 3.95 -5.35 2.15
N ALA A 46 4.12 -4.85 3.38
CA ALA A 46 3.16 -5.07 4.47
C ALA A 46 1.79 -4.41 4.22
N ILE A 47 1.75 -3.22 3.61
CA ILE A 47 0.49 -2.57 3.21
C ILE A 47 -0.21 -3.39 2.14
N ILE A 48 0.52 -3.90 1.13
CA ILE A 48 -0.03 -4.78 0.09
C ILE A 48 -0.62 -6.05 0.71
N ASP A 49 0.09 -6.68 1.65
CA ASP A 49 -0.38 -7.85 2.37
C ASP A 49 -1.61 -7.56 3.23
N HIS A 50 -1.74 -6.36 3.78
CA HIS A 50 -2.95 -5.92 4.47
C HIS A 50 -4.12 -5.76 3.49
N VAL A 51 -3.92 -5.04 2.39
CA VAL A 51 -4.94 -4.83 1.34
C VAL A 51 -5.43 -6.16 0.77
N ARG A 52 -4.55 -7.14 0.59
CA ARG A 52 -4.94 -8.49 0.13
C ARG A 52 -5.99 -9.17 1.01
N LYS A 53 -6.05 -8.85 2.31
CA LYS A 53 -7.08 -9.39 3.22
C LYS A 53 -8.46 -8.82 2.93
N ASP A 54 -8.53 -7.65 2.31
CA ASP A 54 -9.76 -6.95 1.99
C ASP A 54 -10.22 -7.15 0.53
N ILE A 55 -9.50 -7.98 -0.24
CA ILE A 55 -9.85 -8.31 -1.64
C ILE A 55 -10.67 -9.60 -1.67
N PRO A 56 -11.99 -9.54 -1.94
CA PRO A 56 -12.79 -10.75 -2.16
C PRO A 56 -12.38 -11.41 -3.48
N ASP A 57 -12.07 -12.71 -3.44
CA ASP A 57 -11.93 -13.67 -4.56
C ASP A 57 -11.51 -13.10 -5.95
N GLY A 58 -10.49 -12.22 -5.96
CA GLY A 58 -9.90 -11.66 -7.19
C GLY A 58 -10.50 -10.34 -7.69
N GLY A 59 -11.34 -9.68 -6.89
CA GLY A 59 -11.93 -8.37 -7.19
C GLY A 59 -11.09 -7.17 -6.77
N LEU A 60 -11.72 -6.01 -6.72
CA LEU A 60 -11.17 -4.81 -6.09
C LEU A 60 -11.62 -4.74 -4.63
N PRO A 61 -10.80 -4.20 -3.72
CA PRO A 61 -11.24 -4.02 -2.35
C PRO A 61 -12.38 -2.98 -2.30
N PRO A 62 -13.37 -3.11 -1.39
CA PRO A 62 -14.60 -2.31 -1.40
C PRO A 62 -14.37 -0.79 -1.36
N TRP A 63 -13.32 -0.33 -0.70
CA TRP A 63 -12.97 1.09 -0.62
C TRP A 63 -12.47 1.69 -1.95
N MET A 64 -12.02 0.87 -2.91
CA MET A 64 -11.72 1.32 -4.28
C MET A 64 -12.96 1.51 -5.14
N LEU A 65 -14.08 0.86 -4.78
CA LEU A 65 -15.36 1.00 -5.49
C LEU A 65 -16.08 2.30 -5.10
N GLY A 66 -15.67 2.94 -4.00
CA GLY A 66 -16.28 4.09 -3.36
C GLY A 66 -16.18 5.44 -4.09
N ASN A 67 -16.16 5.46 -5.43
CA ASN A 67 -16.40 6.68 -6.19
C ASN A 67 -16.77 6.48 -7.68
N GLN A 68 -17.22 5.29 -8.09
CA GLN A 68 -17.84 5.13 -9.41
C GLN A 68 -19.30 5.64 -9.37
N GLY A 69 -19.47 6.96 -9.23
CA GLY A 69 -20.67 7.68 -9.68
C GLY A 69 -22.03 7.22 -9.16
N VAL A 70 -22.17 6.76 -7.91
CA VAL A 70 -23.51 6.63 -7.30
C VAL A 70 -23.97 8.00 -6.86
N LEU A 71 -24.81 8.66 -7.67
CA LEU A 71 -25.63 9.79 -7.23
C LEU A 71 -26.41 9.34 -5.98
N PRO A 72 -26.39 10.10 -4.87
CA PRO A 72 -27.29 9.82 -3.77
C PRO A 72 -28.72 9.91 -4.32
N LEU A 73 -29.45 8.80 -4.33
CA LEU A 73 -30.87 8.83 -4.63
C LEU A 73 -31.53 9.74 -3.58
N PRO A 74 -32.27 10.79 -3.98
CA PRO A 74 -33.01 11.58 -3.01
C PRO A 74 -33.96 10.62 -2.27
N GLN A 75 -33.83 10.57 -0.95
CA GLN A 75 -34.81 9.90 -0.12
C GLN A 75 -36.15 10.59 -0.39
N ALA A 76 -37.08 9.85 -1.00
CA ALA A 76 -38.44 10.33 -1.18
C ALA A 76 -39.03 10.64 0.21
N SER A 77 -39.62 11.83 0.32
CA SER A 77 -40.19 12.40 1.53
C SER A 77 -41.28 11.54 2.16
#